data_AF-R5QLT3-F1
#
_entry.id   AF-R5QLT3-F1
#
_cell.length_a   1.000
_cell.length_b   1.000
_cell.length_c   1.000
_cell.angle_alpha   90.00
_cell.angle_beta   90.00
_cell.angle_gamma   90.00
#
_symmetry.space_group_name_H-M   'P 1'
#
loop_
_entity.id
_entity.type
_entity.pdbx_description
1 polymer ?
#
loop_
_entity_poly.entity_id
_entity_poly.type
_entity_poly.pdbx_seq_one_letter_code
_entity_poly.pdbx_strand_id
1 'polypeptide(L)'
;MFKRFLFLLPFLIASGANASDLIEVRLKGMTGEGSQIIIRQELEKLPQTEMAEVDALTGRAFVAVKNGQTLSDDTVKKAIESLGFHVTDITRSGTKQQNSK
;
A
#
# COMPACT_ATOMS: atom_id res chain seq x y z
N MET A 1 39.27 2.15 43.03
CA MET A 1 39.18 2.16 41.55
C MET A 1 38.51 0.86 41.09
N PHE A 2 37.17 0.80 41.03
CA PHE A 2 36.44 -0.31 40.42
C PHE A 2 35.14 0.23 39.80
N LYS A 3 35.18 0.40 38.47
CA LYS A 3 34.05 0.77 37.62
C LYS A 3 32.99 -0.33 37.70
N ARG A 4 31.83 -0.05 38.29
CA ARG A 4 30.61 -0.83 38.05
C ARG A 4 29.73 -0.06 37.09
N PHE A 5 29.96 -0.36 35.82
CA PHE A 5 29.20 0.06 34.66
C PHE A 5 27.84 -0.62 34.72
N LEU A 6 26.87 0.00 35.40
CA LEU A 6 25.48 -0.42 35.40
C LEU A 6 24.77 0.27 34.23
N PHE A 7 25.01 -0.25 33.02
CA PHE A 7 24.27 0.13 31.83
C PHE A 7 22.91 -0.59 31.87
N LEU A 8 21.95 0.00 32.57
CA LEU A 8 20.54 -0.31 32.44
C LEU A 8 20.05 0.31 31.13
N LEU A 9 20.31 -0.39 30.02
CA LEU A 9 19.65 -0.14 28.74
C LEU A 9 18.31 -0.91 28.75
N PRO A 10 17.15 -0.24 28.81
CA PRO A 10 15.92 -0.90 28.42
C PRO A 10 16.00 -1.18 26.92
N PHE A 11 16.03 -2.46 26.59
CA PHE A 11 15.94 -3.00 25.25
C PHE A 11 14.56 -2.61 24.68
N LEU A 12 14.47 -1.44 24.05
CA LEU A 12 13.25 -0.98 23.38
C LEU A 12 13.19 -1.63 21.99
N ILE A 13 12.83 -2.91 21.92
CA ILE A 13 12.42 -3.50 20.64
C ILE A 13 10.99 -3.04 20.37
N ALA A 14 10.83 -1.90 19.72
CA ALA A 14 9.60 -1.57 19.02
C ALA A 14 9.74 -1.99 17.54
N SER A 15 9.86 -3.30 17.29
CA SER A 15 9.63 -3.84 15.94
C SER A 15 8.13 -3.97 15.72
N GLY A 16 7.48 -2.82 15.55
CA GLY A 16 6.11 -2.75 15.06
C GLY A 16 6.11 -2.65 13.54
N ALA A 17 6.59 -3.68 12.84
CA ALA A 17 6.30 -3.84 11.42
C ALA A 17 4.83 -4.26 11.30
N ASN A 18 3.92 -3.30 11.42
CA ASN A 18 2.53 -3.51 11.01
C ASN A 18 2.57 -3.68 9.49
N ALA A 19 2.19 -4.87 9.02
CA ALA A 19 2.07 -5.13 7.61
C ALA A 19 0.89 -4.32 7.06
N SER A 20 1.19 -3.18 6.43
CA SER A 20 0.22 -2.40 5.66
C SER A 20 -0.40 -3.30 4.58
N ASP A 21 -1.72 -3.24 4.42
CA ASP A 21 -2.43 -4.05 3.42
C ASP A 21 -2.04 -3.55 2.02
N LEU A 22 -1.60 -4.45 1.14
CA LEU A 22 -1.16 -4.10 -0.21
C LEU A 22 -2.20 -4.57 -1.24
N ILE A 23 -2.69 -3.62 -2.04
CA ILE A 23 -3.65 -3.89 -3.11
C ILE A 23 -2.93 -3.77 -4.46
N GLU A 24 -2.83 -4.86 -5.21
CA GLU A 24 -2.42 -4.86 -6.61
C GLU A 24 -3.66 -4.73 -7.50
N VAL A 25 -3.62 -3.83 -8.47
CA VAL A 25 -4.68 -3.57 -9.43
C VAL A 25 -4.12 -3.73 -10.83
N ARG A 26 -4.77 -4.53 -11.67
CA ARG A 26 -4.42 -4.66 -13.09
C ARG A 26 -5.32 -3.77 -13.93
N LEU A 27 -4.70 -3.10 -14.88
CA LEU A 27 -5.29 -2.04 -15.67
C LEU A 27 -5.17 -2.33 -17.16
N LYS A 28 -6.21 -2.00 -17.92
CA LYS A 28 -6.21 -2.00 -19.38
C LYS A 28 -6.35 -0.56 -19.88
N GLY A 29 -5.63 -0.23 -20.95
CA GLY A 29 -5.72 1.08 -21.61
C GLY A 29 -4.70 2.12 -21.14
N MET A 30 -3.65 1.73 -20.41
CA MET A 30 -2.52 2.63 -20.09
C MET A 30 -1.58 2.83 -21.30
N THR A 31 -2.10 3.43 -22.36
CA THR A 31 -1.35 3.64 -23.62
C THR A 31 -0.81 5.06 -23.79
N GLY A 32 -0.97 5.93 -22.79
CA GLY A 32 -0.56 7.34 -22.86
C GLY A 32 0.66 7.66 -21.99
N GLU A 33 1.55 8.50 -22.52
CA GLU A 33 2.57 9.17 -21.70
C GLU A 33 1.88 9.98 -20.59
N GLY A 34 2.16 9.65 -19.32
CA GLY A 34 1.58 10.34 -18.16
C GLY A 34 0.39 9.64 -17.50
N SER A 35 -0.21 8.58 -18.09
CA SER A 35 -1.30 7.83 -17.45
C SER A 35 -0.92 7.32 -16.06
N GLN A 36 0.33 6.86 -15.88
CA GLN A 36 0.86 6.42 -14.58
C GLN A 36 0.80 7.50 -13.50
N ILE A 37 1.09 8.75 -13.87
CA ILE A 37 1.17 9.87 -12.93
C ILE A 37 -0.23 10.21 -12.45
N ILE A 38 -1.19 10.28 -13.38
CA ILE A 38 -2.58 10.61 -13.08
C ILE A 38 -3.21 9.53 -12.20
N ILE A 39 -3.01 8.24 -12.54
CA ILE A 39 -3.53 7.12 -11.75
C ILE A 39 -2.90 7.14 -10.34
N ARG A 40 -1.58 7.31 -10.23
CA ARG A 40 -0.88 7.39 -8.94
C ARG A 40 -1.47 8.51 -8.08
N GLN A 41 -1.56 9.73 -8.63
CA GLN A 41 -2.09 10.89 -7.92
C GLN A 41 -3.53 10.69 -7.47
N GLU A 42 -4.37 10.05 -8.28
CA GLU A 42 -5.76 9.79 -7.90
C GLU A 42 -5.87 8.77 -6.76
N LEU A 43 -5.02 7.74 -6.76
CA LEU A 43 -4.97 6.75 -5.69
C LEU A 43 -4.40 7.34 -4.39
N GLU A 44 -3.44 8.26 -4.48
CA GLU A 44 -2.86 8.97 -3.34
C GLU A 44 -3.82 9.99 -2.70
N LYS A 45 -4.80 10.51 -3.45
CA LYS A 45 -5.86 11.37 -2.89
C LYS A 45 -6.80 10.62 -1.94
N LEU A 46 -6.86 9.30 -2.01
CA LEU A 46 -7.72 8.51 -1.13
C LEU A 46 -7.19 8.60 0.30
N PRO A 47 -8.03 8.95 1.29
CA PRO A 47 -7.56 9.19 2.66
C PRO A 47 -6.97 7.95 3.32
N GLN A 48 -7.39 6.76 2.90
CA GLN A 48 -6.90 5.47 3.40
C GLN A 48 -5.56 5.04 2.78
N THR A 49 -5.12 5.67 1.69
CA THR A 49 -3.87 5.32 1.00
C THR A 49 -2.68 5.90 1.76
N GLU A 50 -1.69 5.05 2.03
CA GLU A 50 -0.38 5.42 2.54
C GLU A 50 0.55 5.82 1.40
N MET A 51 0.58 5.00 0.34
CA MET A 51 1.39 5.22 -0.85
C MET A 51 0.74 4.50 -2.05
N ALA A 52 0.87 5.07 -3.25
CA ALA A 52 0.52 4.36 -4.48
C ALA A 52 1.71 4.35 -5.43
N GLU A 53 1.86 3.27 -6.18
CA GLU A 53 2.86 3.13 -7.23
C GLU A 53 2.25 2.52 -8.47
N VAL A 54 2.64 2.99 -9.65
CA VAL A 54 2.03 2.57 -10.92
C VAL A 54 3.11 2.25 -11.93
N ASP A 55 3.05 1.04 -12.47
CA ASP A 55 3.91 0.53 -13.53
C ASP A 55 3.14 0.51 -14.85
N ALA A 56 3.42 1.50 -15.70
CA ALA A 56 2.83 1.60 -17.04
C ALA A 56 3.27 0.52 -18.01
N LEU A 57 4.46 -0.06 -17.82
CA LEU A 57 4.97 -1.10 -18.71
C LEU A 57 4.19 -2.40 -18.51
N THR A 58 3.85 -2.72 -17.26
CA THR A 58 3.11 -3.95 -16.94
C THR A 58 1.60 -3.75 -16.75
N GLY A 59 1.13 -2.50 -16.73
CA GLY A 59 -0.29 -2.18 -16.52
C GLY A 59 -0.75 -2.50 -15.11
N ARG A 60 0.12 -2.29 -14.11
CA ARG A 60 -0.17 -2.62 -12.71
C ARG A 60 -0.08 -1.36 -11.84
N ALA A 61 -1.00 -1.26 -10.89
CA ALA A 61 -0.95 -0.27 -9.83
C ALA A 61 -0.91 -0.99 -8.48
N PHE A 62 -0.13 -0.47 -7.55
CA PHE A 62 0.05 -0.99 -6.20
C PHE A 62 -0.37 0.11 -5.23
N VAL A 63 -1.22 -0.23 -4.26
CA VAL A 63 -1.72 0.70 -3.25
C VAL A 63 -1.44 0.12 -1.88
N ALA A 64 -0.59 0.79 -1.11
CA ALA A 64 -0.39 0.51 0.29
C ALA A 64 -1.45 1.24 1.11
N VAL A 65 -2.18 0.52 1.95
CA VAL A 65 -3.24 1.05 2.81
C VAL A 65 -2.65 1.39 4.18
N LYS A 66 -3.02 2.54 4.73
CA LYS A 66 -2.62 2.98 6.07
C LYS A 66 -3.01 1.94 7.11
N ASN A 67 -2.12 1.72 8.08
CA ASN A 67 -2.35 0.79 9.19
C ASN A 67 -3.68 1.04 9.92
N GLY A 68 -4.47 -0.02 10.06
CA GLY A 68 -5.79 0.04 10.71
C GLY A 68 -6.90 0.64 9.85
N GLN A 69 -6.64 1.00 8.60
CA GLN A 69 -7.66 1.43 7.64
C GLN A 69 -8.02 0.30 6.68
N THR A 70 -9.17 0.45 6.02
CA THR A 70 -9.63 -0.48 5.00
C THR A 70 -9.99 0.30 3.75
N LEU A 71 -9.44 -0.14 2.62
CA LEU A 71 -9.73 0.40 1.31
C LEU A 71 -10.45 -0.67 0.48
N SER A 72 -11.70 -0.41 0.13
CA SER A 72 -12.52 -1.36 -0.61
C SER A 72 -12.16 -1.38 -2.10
N ASP A 73 -12.34 -2.54 -2.74
CA ASP A 73 -12.09 -2.71 -4.17
C ASP A 73 -12.96 -1.76 -5.00
N ASP A 74 -14.22 -1.59 -4.60
CA ASP A 74 -15.13 -0.64 -5.25
C ASP A 74 -14.61 0.80 -5.21
N THR A 75 -13.95 1.21 -4.13
CA THR A 75 -13.40 2.57 -4.01
C THR A 75 -12.22 2.74 -4.96
N VAL A 76 -11.29 1.79 -4.97
CA VAL A 76 -10.12 1.78 -5.85
C VAL A 76 -10.56 1.73 -7.31
N LYS A 77 -11.50 0.85 -7.63
CA LYS A 77 -12.05 0.70 -8.98
C LYS A 77 -12.72 1.99 -9.45
N LYS A 78 -13.59 2.59 -8.65
CA LYS A 78 -14.25 3.86 -9.00
C LYS A 78 -13.26 5.01 -9.21
N ALA A 79 -12.22 5.09 -8.36
CA ALA A 79 -11.19 6.12 -8.49
C ALA A 79 -10.41 5.99 -9.81
N ILE A 80 -10.16 4.76 -10.28
CA ILE A 80 -9.44 4.55 -11.53
C ILE A 80 -10.35 4.65 -12.76
N GLU A 81 -11.58 4.13 -12.68
CA GLU A 81 -12.55 4.21 -13.77
C GLU A 81 -13.07 5.63 -14.02
N SER A 82 -13.08 6.50 -13.00
CA SER A 82 -13.43 7.93 -13.17
C SER A 82 -12.45 8.68 -14.08
N LEU A 83 -11.22 8.19 -14.20
CA LEU A 83 -10.19 8.72 -15.09
C LEU A 83 -10.29 8.15 -16.52
N GLY A 84 -11.22 7.23 -16.77
CA GLY A 84 -11.41 6.58 -18.08
C GLY A 84 -10.55 5.33 -18.30
N PHE A 85 -9.89 4.79 -17.27
CA PHE A 85 -9.17 3.52 -17.35
C PHE A 85 -10.07 2.35 -16.95
N HIS A 86 -9.69 1.13 -17.34
CA HIS A 86 -10.45 -0.08 -16.99
C HIS A 86 -9.66 -0.99 -16.06
N VAL A 87 -10.25 -1.31 -14.91
CA VAL A 87 -9.70 -2.32 -13.98
C VAL A 87 -10.10 -3.71 -14.46
N THR A 88 -9.12 -4.58 -14.65
CA THR A 88 -9.33 -5.96 -15.09
C THR A 88 -9.26 -6.96 -13.95
N ASP A 89 -8.48 -6.68 -12.92
CA ASP A 89 -8.27 -7.57 -11.79
C ASP A 89 -7.81 -6.79 -10.56
N ILE A 90 -8.15 -7.28 -9.36
CA ILE A 90 -7.68 -6.72 -8.10
C ILE A 90 -7.27 -7.87 -7.18
N THR A 91 -6.03 -7.84 -6.71
CA THR A 91 -5.45 -8.83 -5.80
C THR A 91 -5.02 -8.14 -4.51
N ARG A 92 -5.35 -8.71 -3.36
CA ARG A 92 -4.89 -8.22 -2.04
C ARG A 92 -3.81 -9.12 -1.47
N SER A 93 -2.73 -8.49 -1.01
CA SER A 93 -1.70 -9.10 -0.18
C SER A 93 -1.69 -8.40 1.18
N GLY A 94 -2.51 -8.94 2.08
CA GLY A 94 -2.43 -8.64 3.51
C GLY A 94 -1.94 -9.88 4.23
N THR A 95 -0.78 -9.83 4.88
CA THR A 95 -0.47 -10.85 5.89
C THR A 95 -1.44 -10.64 7.05
N LYS A 96 -2.60 -11.30 7.01
CA LYS A 96 -3.20 -11.75 8.26
C LYS A 96 -2.12 -12.62 8.90
N GLN A 97 -1.36 -12.07 9.85
CA GLN A 97 -0.60 -12.90 10.76
C GLN A 97 -1.62 -13.80 11.45
N GLN A 98 -1.65 -15.03 10.95
CA GLN A 98 -2.39 -16.14 11.51
C GLN A 98 -1.83 -16.33 12.92
N ASN A 99 -2.54 -15.77 13.89
CA ASN A 99 -2.35 -16.05 15.30
C ASN A 99 -2.56 -17.56 15.49
N SER A 100 -1.48 -18.34 15.44
CA SER A 100 -1.53 -19.74 15.84
C SER A 100 -1.28 -19.79 17.34
N LYS A 101 -2.41 -19.96 18.01
CA LYS A 101 -2.67 -20.31 19.40
C LYS A 101 -1.64 -21.24 20.04
#